data_AF-A0A8H2VKK5-F1
#
_entry.id   AF-A0A8H2VKK5-F1
#
_cell.length_a   1.000
_cell.length_b   1.000
_cell.length_c   1.000
_cell.angle_alpha   90.00
_cell.angle_beta   90.00
_cell.angle_gamma   90.00
#
_symmetry.space_group_name_H-M   'P 1'
#
loop_
_entity.id
_entity.type
_entity.pdbx_description
1 polymer ?
#
loop_
_entity_poly.entity_id
_entity_poly.type
_entity_poly.pdbx_seq_one_letter_code
_entity_poly.pdbx_strand_id
1 'polypeptide(L)'
;MAQDLKISYLKSLQGYLWLRGYESGELKCPLFPDVYPAMKKWKENGANICIYSSGSVAAQKLLWRYTTEGDLRGCIWNGVDGVEKIEGGYWDTVNAGLKQESTSYERIAKANRALGEVGEWLFLSDNVKEVRAAKESGMKSFVVVREGNADISAEEREGQVLIESFGEVEAMVEVAGESA
;
A
#
# COMPACT_ATOMS: atom_id res chain seq x y z
N MET A 1 -22.43 3.91 -27.33
CA MET A 1 -21.83 2.92 -26.40
C MET A 1 -20.34 2.91 -26.66
N ALA A 2 -19.52 3.40 -25.73
CA ALA A 2 -18.06 3.38 -25.89
C ALA A 2 -17.58 1.95 -25.66
N GLN A 3 -16.97 1.34 -26.69
CA GLN A 3 -16.31 0.05 -26.54
C GLN A 3 -15.11 0.20 -25.61
N ASP A 4 -15.11 -0.52 -24.49
CA ASP A 4 -13.98 -0.61 -23.56
C ASP A 4 -12.89 -1.51 -24.17
N LEU A 5 -12.19 -0.92 -25.14
CA LEU A 5 -11.05 -1.52 -25.83
C LEU A 5 -9.83 -1.43 -24.91
N LYS A 6 -9.58 -2.49 -24.14
CA LYS A 6 -8.32 -2.68 -23.39
C LYS A 6 -7.14 -2.87 -24.35
N ILE A 7 -6.73 -1.78 -25.00
CA ILE A 7 -5.61 -1.75 -25.95
C ILE A 7 -4.31 -1.60 -25.15
N SER A 8 -3.40 -2.57 -25.28
CA SER A 8 -2.08 -2.55 -24.64
C SER A 8 -1.29 -1.26 -24.92
N TYR A 9 -1.40 -0.72 -26.13
CA TYR A 9 -0.77 0.53 -26.53
C TYR A 9 -1.23 1.74 -25.70
N LEU A 10 -2.48 1.79 -25.25
CA LEU A 10 -2.97 2.89 -24.41
C LEU A 10 -2.32 2.86 -23.02
N LYS A 11 -2.14 1.66 -22.43
CA LYS A 11 -1.42 1.51 -21.15
C LYS A 11 0.05 1.88 -21.29
N SER A 12 0.70 1.47 -22.39
CA SER A 12 2.08 1.87 -22.68
C SER A 12 2.23 3.38 -22.85
N LEU A 13 1.28 4.02 -23.54
CA LEU A 13 1.24 5.48 -23.67
C LEU A 13 1.03 6.18 -22.33
N GLN A 14 0.10 5.70 -21.49
CA GLN A 14 -0.13 6.23 -20.13
C GLN A 14 1.15 6.17 -19.29
N GLY A 15 1.85 5.03 -19.30
CA GLY A 15 3.12 4.88 -18.62
C GLY A 15 4.20 5.84 -19.13
N TYR A 16 4.29 6.01 -20.46
CA TYR A 16 5.21 6.97 -21.08
C TYR A 16 4.89 8.42 -20.69
N LEU A 17 3.62 8.83 -20.78
CA LEU A 17 3.20 10.19 -20.42
C LEU A 17 3.45 10.50 -18.95
N TRP A 18 3.14 9.56 -18.04
CA TRP A 18 3.47 9.73 -16.62
C TRP A 18 4.97 9.86 -16.39
N LEU A 19 5.78 8.99 -17.00
CA LEU A 19 7.23 9.10 -16.88
C LEU A 19 7.75 10.47 -17.33
N ARG A 20 7.28 10.98 -18.48
CA ARG A 20 7.69 12.29 -19.00
C ARG A 20 7.22 13.44 -18.11
N GLY A 21 5.99 13.40 -17.61
CA GLY A 21 5.47 14.40 -16.68
C GLY A 21 6.26 14.43 -15.37
N TYR A 22 6.63 13.27 -14.84
CA TYR A 22 7.47 13.19 -13.64
C TYR A 22 8.92 13.64 -13.89
N GLU A 23 9.55 13.19 -14.99
CA GLU A 23 10.95 13.56 -15.34
C GLU A 23 11.10 15.06 -15.62
N SER A 24 10.09 15.69 -16.22
CA SER A 24 10.07 17.14 -16.46
C SER A 24 9.77 17.95 -15.21
N GLY A 25 9.24 17.33 -14.15
CA GLY A 25 8.79 17.99 -12.94
C GLY A 25 7.39 18.63 -13.05
N GLU A 26 6.70 18.47 -14.18
CA GLU A 26 5.30 18.88 -14.36
C GLU A 26 4.35 18.09 -13.44
N LEU A 27 4.71 16.84 -13.15
CA LEU A 27 4.01 15.99 -12.20
C LEU A 27 4.87 15.74 -10.96
N LYS A 28 4.22 15.76 -9.79
CA LYS A 28 4.72 15.22 -8.53
C LYS A 28 3.59 14.48 -7.84
N CYS A 29 3.93 13.46 -7.07
CA CYS A 29 2.95 12.80 -6.21
C CYS A 29 2.90 13.50 -4.85
N PRO A 30 1.80 14.21 -4.52
CA PRO A 30 1.63 14.73 -3.17
C PRO A 30 1.38 13.57 -2.21
N LEU A 31 2.04 13.63 -1.05
CA LEU A 31 1.74 12.77 0.08
C LEU A 31 0.98 13.57 1.14
N PHE A 32 0.17 12.88 1.93
CA PHE A 32 -0.36 13.50 3.15
C PHE A 32 0.82 13.81 4.10
N PRO A 33 0.80 14.95 4.82
CA PRO A 33 1.97 15.42 5.58
C PRO A 33 2.50 14.46 6.64
N ASP A 34 1.66 13.57 7.14
CA ASP A 34 1.98 12.57 8.17
C ASP A 34 2.56 11.27 7.63
N VAL A 35 2.43 10.99 6.32
CA VAL A 35 2.83 9.71 5.72
C VAL A 35 4.35 9.52 5.77
N TYR A 36 5.12 10.47 5.27
CA TYR A 36 6.58 10.33 5.23
C TYR A 36 7.22 10.28 6.63
N PRO A 37 6.85 11.17 7.59
CA PRO A 37 7.33 11.07 8.97
C PRO A 37 7.02 9.71 9.62
N ALA A 38 5.81 9.18 9.45
CA ALA A 38 5.43 7.90 10.02
C ALA A 38 6.20 6.73 9.39
N MET A 39 6.30 6.69 8.05
CA MET A 39 7.07 5.65 7.34
C MET A 39 8.55 5.66 7.78
N LYS A 40 9.15 6.83 7.94
CA LYS A 40 10.52 6.96 8.42
C LYS A 40 10.66 6.35 9.82
N LYS A 41 9.75 6.70 10.73
CA LYS A 41 9.74 6.18 12.11
C LYS A 41 9.54 4.67 12.16
N TRP A 42 8.60 4.14 11.39
CA TRP A 42 8.37 2.68 11.29
C TRP A 42 9.62 1.95 10.82
N LYS A 43 10.32 2.49 9.81
CA LYS A 43 11.57 1.90 9.33
C LYS A 43 12.69 1.98 10.37
N GLU A 44 12.81 3.09 11.10
CA GLU A 44 13.75 3.23 12.22
C GLU A 44 13.46 2.22 13.35
N ASN A 45 12.20 1.86 13.53
CA ASN A 45 11.74 0.82 14.46
C ASN A 45 11.81 -0.61 13.87
N GLY A 46 12.41 -0.79 12.69
CA GLY A 46 12.63 -2.11 12.08
C GLY A 46 11.47 -2.67 11.26
N ALA A 47 10.38 -1.90 11.05
CA ALA A 47 9.28 -2.34 10.20
C ALA A 47 9.66 -2.31 8.72
N ASN A 48 9.15 -3.28 7.97
CA ASN A 48 9.29 -3.35 6.52
C ASN A 48 8.00 -2.88 5.85
N ILE A 49 8.11 -1.98 4.88
CA ILE A 49 6.95 -1.33 4.26
C ILE A 49 6.74 -1.88 2.86
N CYS A 50 5.53 -2.38 2.59
CA CYS A 50 5.10 -2.86 1.29
C CYS A 50 3.91 -2.02 0.78
N ILE A 51 3.74 -1.95 -0.53
CA ILE A 51 2.66 -1.23 -1.22
C ILE A 51 1.81 -2.23 -1.97
N TYR A 52 0.49 -2.12 -1.84
CA TYR A 52 -0.47 -2.91 -2.61
C TYR A 52 -1.53 -2.01 -3.24
N SER A 53 -1.54 -1.92 -4.57
CA SER A 53 -2.41 -1.01 -5.32
C SER A 53 -2.94 -1.64 -6.61
N SER A 54 -4.04 -1.14 -7.15
CA SER A 54 -4.52 -1.54 -8.49
C SER A 54 -3.67 -0.97 -9.63
N GLY A 55 -2.88 0.08 -9.36
CA GLY A 55 -1.88 0.59 -10.29
C GLY A 55 -0.75 -0.42 -10.48
N SER A 56 -0.20 -0.51 -11.70
CA SER A 56 0.89 -1.45 -11.98
C SER A 56 2.12 -1.16 -11.13
N VAL A 57 2.93 -2.19 -10.84
CA VAL A 57 4.19 -2.01 -10.10
C VAL A 57 5.09 -0.92 -10.71
N ALA A 58 5.14 -0.81 -12.04
CA ALA A 58 5.88 0.26 -12.70
C ALA A 58 5.34 1.66 -12.37
N ALA A 59 4.02 1.84 -12.33
CA ALA A 59 3.40 3.11 -11.96
C ALA A 59 3.61 3.45 -10.48
N GLN A 60 3.52 2.45 -9.59
CA GLN A 60 3.81 2.62 -8.17
C GLN A 60 5.25 3.11 -7.95
N LYS A 61 6.22 2.51 -8.64
CA LYS A 61 7.64 2.93 -8.56
C LYS A 61 7.85 4.36 -9.05
N LEU A 62 7.14 4.79 -10.09
CA LEU A 62 7.20 6.19 -10.54
C LEU A 62 6.64 7.13 -9.47
N LEU A 63 5.47 6.79 -8.92
CA LEU A 63 4.84 7.57 -7.85
C LEU A 63 5.81 7.77 -6.67
N TRP A 64 6.37 6.69 -6.14
CA TRP A 64 7.29 6.73 -4.99
C TRP A 64 8.66 7.33 -5.32
N ARG A 65 9.06 7.40 -6.60
CA ARG A 65 10.29 8.09 -7.02
C ARG A 65 10.14 9.62 -7.06
N TYR A 66 8.94 10.11 -7.37
CA TYR A 66 8.71 11.52 -7.67
C TYR A 66 7.66 12.13 -6.72
N THR A 67 7.80 11.85 -5.42
CA THR A 67 6.94 12.44 -4.40
C THR A 67 7.29 13.90 -4.15
N THR A 68 6.41 14.63 -3.45
CA THR A 68 6.71 15.98 -2.94
C THR A 68 7.93 16.00 -2.02
N GLU A 69 8.23 14.87 -1.35
CA GLU A 69 9.33 14.75 -0.38
C GLU A 69 10.60 14.11 -0.97
N GLY A 70 10.63 13.93 -2.30
CA GLY A 70 11.76 13.34 -3.03
C GLY A 70 11.56 11.86 -3.41
N ASP A 71 12.67 11.17 -3.66
CA ASP A 71 12.67 9.75 -4.01
C ASP A 71 12.58 8.90 -2.74
N LEU A 72 11.41 8.33 -2.51
CA LEU A 72 11.09 7.53 -1.33
C LEU A 72 11.08 6.02 -1.62
N ARG A 73 11.55 5.59 -2.80
CA ARG A 73 11.63 4.14 -3.10
C ARG A 73 12.51 3.38 -2.12
N GLY A 74 13.49 4.06 -1.51
CA GLY A 74 14.33 3.49 -0.45
C GLY A 74 13.59 3.20 0.86
N CYS A 75 12.38 3.72 1.06
CA CYS A 75 11.51 3.38 2.19
C CYS A 75 10.73 2.09 1.97
N ILE A 76 10.57 1.63 0.72
CA ILE A 76 9.78 0.46 0.37
C ILE A 76 10.69 -0.78 0.38
N TRP A 77 10.20 -1.86 0.97
CA TRP A 77 10.87 -3.15 1.03
C TRP A 77 11.25 -3.63 -0.37
N ASN A 78 12.50 -4.06 -0.55
CA ASN A 78 13.06 -4.49 -1.83
C ASN A 78 13.51 -5.95 -1.81
N GLY A 79 13.11 -6.73 -0.80
CA GLY A 79 13.51 -8.12 -0.61
C GLY A 79 14.76 -8.28 0.24
N VAL A 80 15.20 -9.53 0.43
CA VAL A 80 16.43 -9.86 1.13
C VAL A 80 17.60 -9.77 0.14
N ASP A 81 18.70 -9.12 0.54
CA ASP A 81 19.93 -9.05 -0.26
C ASP A 81 20.33 -10.46 -0.76
N GLY A 82 20.49 -10.60 -2.09
CA GLY A 82 20.95 -11.85 -2.71
C GLY A 82 19.86 -12.81 -3.22
N VAL A 83 18.56 -12.49 -3.07
CA VAL A 83 17.47 -13.27 -3.71
C VAL A 83 16.94 -12.51 -4.92
N GLU A 84 17.35 -12.94 -6.12
CA GLU A 84 16.87 -12.38 -7.38
C GLU A 84 15.35 -12.52 -7.55
N LYS A 85 14.73 -11.44 -8.07
CA LYS A 85 13.48 -11.40 -8.86
C LYS A 85 12.10 -11.29 -8.18
N ILE A 86 11.99 -11.18 -6.86
CA ILE A 86 10.72 -10.70 -6.28
C ILE A 86 10.92 -9.27 -5.81
N GLU A 87 10.24 -8.33 -6.46
CA GLU A 87 10.12 -6.94 -6.02
C GLU A 87 9.21 -6.91 -4.77
N GLY A 88 9.69 -7.46 -3.66
CA GLY A 88 8.87 -7.91 -2.52
C GLY A 88 8.01 -6.83 -1.84
N GLY A 89 8.30 -5.55 -2.06
CA GLY A 89 7.50 -4.45 -1.51
C GLY A 89 6.53 -3.78 -2.48
N TYR A 90 6.38 -4.22 -3.73
CA TYR A 90 5.38 -3.65 -4.65
C TYR A 90 4.45 -4.74 -5.19
N TRP A 91 3.17 -4.61 -4.86
CA TRP A 91 2.12 -5.56 -5.18
C TRP A 91 1.03 -4.88 -5.98
N ASP A 92 0.56 -5.55 -7.02
CA ASP A 92 -0.57 -5.13 -7.83
C ASP A 92 -1.55 -6.28 -8.08
N THR A 93 -2.63 -6.01 -8.81
CA THR A 93 -3.65 -7.03 -9.07
C THR A 93 -3.17 -8.19 -9.95
N VAL A 94 -2.02 -8.05 -10.60
CA VAL A 94 -1.43 -9.09 -11.46
C VAL A 94 -0.58 -10.04 -10.63
N ASN A 95 0.24 -9.53 -9.69
CA ASN A 95 1.13 -10.36 -8.87
C ASN A 95 0.53 -10.80 -7.52
N ALA A 96 -0.43 -10.04 -6.96
CA ALA A 96 -1.11 -10.38 -5.70
C ALA A 96 -2.52 -10.95 -5.91
N GLY A 97 -3.29 -10.48 -6.90
CA GLY A 97 -4.72 -10.79 -7.05
C GLY A 97 -5.64 -9.60 -6.73
N LEU A 98 -6.96 -9.80 -6.67
CA LEU A 98 -7.91 -8.71 -6.41
C LEU A 98 -7.85 -8.26 -4.93
N LYS A 99 -7.93 -6.94 -4.69
CA LYS A 99 -7.78 -6.34 -3.35
C LYS A 99 -8.91 -6.70 -2.37
N GLN A 100 -10.02 -7.24 -2.88
CA GLN A 100 -11.17 -7.66 -2.07
C GLN A 100 -11.19 -9.17 -1.82
N GLU A 101 -10.14 -9.90 -2.20
CA GLU A 101 -10.01 -11.34 -1.97
C GLU A 101 -8.93 -11.60 -0.90
N SER A 102 -9.29 -12.33 0.16
CA SER A 102 -8.37 -12.69 1.25
C SER A 102 -7.12 -13.42 0.76
N THR A 103 -7.26 -14.29 -0.25
CA THR A 103 -6.15 -15.04 -0.87
C THR A 103 -5.06 -14.15 -1.46
N SER A 104 -5.37 -12.89 -1.81
CA SER A 104 -4.36 -11.93 -2.27
C SER A 104 -3.38 -11.55 -1.16
N TYR A 105 -3.89 -11.35 0.05
CA TYR A 105 -3.10 -11.00 1.24
C TYR A 105 -2.27 -12.19 1.74
N GLU A 106 -2.85 -13.40 1.73
CA GLU A 106 -2.11 -14.64 2.00
C GLU A 106 -0.93 -14.81 1.04
N ARG A 107 -1.14 -14.51 -0.25
CA ARG A 107 -0.10 -14.58 -1.28
C ARG A 107 1.03 -13.58 -1.01
N ILE A 108 0.69 -12.33 -0.68
CA ILE A 108 1.67 -11.29 -0.33
C ILE A 108 2.52 -11.72 0.86
N ALA A 109 1.89 -12.15 1.96
CA ALA A 109 2.58 -12.57 3.16
C ALA A 109 3.44 -13.83 2.91
N LYS A 110 2.92 -14.83 2.20
CA LYS A 110 3.65 -16.06 1.86
C LYS A 110 4.89 -15.78 1.00
N ALA A 111 4.77 -14.88 0.02
CA ALA A 111 5.91 -14.48 -0.80
C ALA A 111 6.96 -13.69 0.00
N ASN A 112 6.55 -13.03 1.07
CA ASN A 112 7.40 -12.29 2.00
C ASN A 112 7.54 -12.98 3.36
N ARG A 113 7.51 -14.33 3.41
CA ARG A 113 7.58 -15.09 4.68
C ARG A 113 8.79 -14.76 5.56
N ALA A 114 9.84 -14.16 5.00
CA ALA A 114 11.01 -13.69 5.75
C ALA A 114 10.70 -12.46 6.64
N LEU A 115 9.57 -11.79 6.42
CA LEU A 115 9.12 -10.62 7.16
C LEU A 115 8.25 -10.96 8.39
N GLY A 116 7.77 -12.20 8.50
CA GLY A 116 6.86 -12.63 9.56
C GLY A 116 5.64 -13.38 9.05
N GLU A 117 4.92 -13.98 9.98
CA GLU A 117 3.65 -14.67 9.77
C GLU A 117 2.52 -13.67 9.48
N VAL A 118 1.44 -14.12 8.81
CA VAL A 118 0.34 -13.23 8.35
C VAL A 118 -0.25 -12.37 9.49
N GLY A 119 -0.31 -12.90 10.71
CA GLY A 119 -0.82 -12.18 11.90
C GLY A 119 0.05 -11.02 12.39
N GLU A 120 1.30 -10.95 11.94
CA GLU A 120 2.25 -9.87 12.27
C GLU A 120 2.16 -8.70 11.28
N TRP A 121 1.41 -8.86 10.18
CA TRP A 121 1.21 -7.80 9.19
C TRP A 121 0.13 -6.84 9.64
N LEU A 122 0.37 -5.54 9.42
CA LEU A 122 -0.62 -4.48 9.49
C LEU A 122 -0.94 -3.97 8.09
N PHE A 123 -2.21 -4.05 7.69
CA PHE A 123 -2.71 -3.49 6.44
C PHE A 123 -3.50 -2.19 6.68
N LEU A 124 -3.18 -1.16 5.89
CA LEU A 124 -3.82 0.15 5.95
C LEU A 124 -4.48 0.45 4.60
N SER A 125 -5.79 0.67 4.60
CA SER A 125 -6.54 1.05 3.39
C SER A 125 -7.74 1.93 3.75
N ASP A 126 -8.13 2.82 2.86
CA ASP A 126 -9.38 3.58 2.95
C ASP A 126 -10.61 2.72 2.64
N ASN A 127 -10.42 1.61 1.91
CA ASN A 127 -11.51 0.78 1.45
C ASN A 127 -11.84 -0.32 2.46
N VAL A 128 -13.01 -0.21 3.10
CA VAL A 128 -13.49 -1.18 4.11
C VAL A 128 -13.54 -2.62 3.59
N LYS A 129 -13.85 -2.83 2.30
CA LYS A 129 -13.90 -4.18 1.72
C LYS A 129 -12.51 -4.80 1.62
N GLU A 130 -11.49 -3.98 1.32
CA GLU A 130 -10.10 -4.43 1.32
C GLU A 130 -9.62 -4.75 2.75
N VAL A 131 -9.96 -3.89 3.71
CA VAL A 131 -9.65 -4.10 5.14
C VAL A 131 -10.29 -5.40 5.66
N ARG A 132 -11.53 -5.69 5.28
CA ARG A 132 -12.20 -6.96 5.63
C ARG A 132 -11.49 -8.16 5.02
N ALA A 133 -11.15 -8.11 3.73
CA ALA A 133 -10.42 -9.18 3.06
C ALA A 133 -9.03 -9.44 3.69
N ALA A 134 -8.32 -8.38 4.10
CA ALA A 134 -7.06 -8.50 4.82
C ALA A 134 -7.24 -9.15 6.21
N LYS A 135 -8.27 -8.75 6.97
CA LYS A 135 -8.62 -9.40 8.24
C LYS A 135 -8.97 -10.87 8.08
N GLU A 136 -9.72 -11.23 7.04
CA GLU A 136 -10.07 -12.61 6.73
C GLU A 136 -8.83 -13.49 6.44
N SER A 137 -7.75 -12.90 5.91
CA SER A 137 -6.47 -13.60 5.74
C SER A 137 -5.67 -13.77 7.05
N GLY A 138 -6.07 -13.07 8.11
CA GLY A 138 -5.39 -13.05 9.41
C GLY A 138 -4.56 -11.81 9.70
N MET A 139 -4.48 -10.84 8.77
CA MET A 139 -3.72 -9.60 9.00
C MET A 139 -4.43 -8.66 9.99
N LYS A 140 -3.65 -7.97 10.84
CA LYS A 140 -4.14 -6.76 11.53
C LYS A 140 -4.46 -5.73 10.46
N SER A 141 -5.60 -5.03 10.56
CA SER A 141 -5.97 -4.08 9.50
C SER A 141 -6.81 -2.91 10.01
N PHE A 142 -6.45 -1.70 9.59
CA PHE A 142 -7.13 -0.45 9.95
C PHE A 142 -7.68 0.27 8.72
N VAL A 143 -8.82 0.94 8.91
CA VAL A 143 -9.41 1.82 7.90
C VAL A 143 -8.79 3.21 8.04
N VAL A 144 -8.20 3.73 6.96
CA VAL A 144 -7.61 5.07 6.93
C VAL A 144 -8.63 6.07 6.41
N VAL A 145 -9.01 7.04 7.24
CA VAL A 145 -9.96 8.08 6.91
C VAL A 145 -9.20 9.33 6.50
N ARG A 146 -9.41 9.81 5.27
CA ARG A 146 -8.84 11.06 4.75
C ARG A 146 -9.95 11.94 4.21
N GLU A 147 -9.71 13.25 4.21
CA GLU A 147 -10.59 14.21 3.55
C GLU A 147 -10.77 13.84 2.07
N GLY A 148 -12.01 13.77 1.62
CA GLY A 148 -12.36 13.38 0.25
C GLY A 148 -12.59 11.87 0.03
N ASN A 149 -12.34 11.04 1.04
CA ASN A 149 -12.77 9.63 0.99
C ASN A 149 -14.31 9.53 0.99
N ALA A 150 -14.83 8.41 0.50
CA ALA A 150 -16.26 8.11 0.62
C ALA A 150 -16.67 7.99 2.09
N ASP A 151 -17.88 8.45 2.41
CA ASP A 151 -18.45 8.27 3.73
C ASP A 151 -18.58 6.79 4.08
N ILE A 152 -18.09 6.43 5.26
CA ILE A 152 -18.19 5.07 5.79
C ILE A 152 -19.49 4.95 6.59
N SER A 153 -20.39 4.07 6.15
CA SER A 153 -21.67 3.84 6.82
C SER A 153 -21.50 3.29 8.24
N ALA A 154 -22.53 3.37 9.08
CA ALA A 154 -22.50 2.81 10.43
C ALA A 154 -22.21 1.29 10.42
N GLU A 155 -22.77 0.57 9.46
CA GLU A 155 -22.58 -0.87 9.25
C GLU A 155 -21.16 -1.19 8.77
N GLU A 156 -20.56 -0.31 7.98
CA GLU A 156 -19.19 -0.47 7.50
C GLU A 156 -18.15 -0.20 8.60
N ARG A 157 -18.46 0.69 9.56
CA ARG A 157 -17.61 0.98 10.72
C ARG A 157 -17.57 -0.16 11.74
N GLU A 158 -18.58 -1.02 11.76
CA GLU A 158 -18.65 -2.10 12.74
C GLU A 158 -17.43 -3.04 12.64
N GLY A 159 -16.77 -3.26 13.78
CA GLY A 159 -15.57 -4.09 13.88
C GLY A 159 -14.33 -3.52 13.18
N GLN A 160 -14.34 -2.24 12.76
CA GLN A 160 -13.19 -1.57 12.18
C GLN A 160 -12.49 -0.66 13.19
N VAL A 161 -11.16 -0.60 13.08
CA VAL A 161 -10.36 0.45 13.74
C VAL A 161 -10.15 1.52 12.67
N LEU A 162 -10.55 2.75 12.98
CA LEU A 162 -10.40 3.89 12.08
C LEU A 162 -9.25 4.75 12.60
N ILE A 163 -8.40 5.21 11.69
CA ILE A 163 -7.35 6.19 11.95
C ILE A 163 -7.46 7.33 10.96
N GLU A 164 -7.21 8.56 11.39
CA GLU A 164 -7.22 9.75 10.53
C GLU A 164 -5.78 10.16 10.13
N SER A 165 -4.79 9.67 10.87
CA SER A 165 -3.37 9.84 10.59
C SER A 165 -2.56 8.56 10.83
N PHE A 166 -1.48 8.40 10.07
CA PHE A 166 -0.48 7.36 10.31
C PHE A 166 0.24 7.52 11.66
N GLY A 167 0.22 8.72 12.26
CA GLY A 167 0.72 8.94 13.62
C GLY A 167 -0.07 8.19 14.71
N GLU A 168 -1.31 7.79 14.44
CA GLU A 168 -2.15 7.06 15.39
C GLU A 168 -1.84 5.56 15.43
N VAL A 169 -1.14 5.03 14.41
CA VAL A 169 -0.88 3.59 14.27
C VAL A 169 -0.14 3.04 15.49
N GLU A 170 0.88 3.74 16.00
CA GLU A 170 1.68 3.25 17.11
C GLU A 170 0.87 3.13 18.41
N ALA A 171 0.07 4.17 18.72
CA ALA A 171 -0.81 4.14 19.88
C ALA A 171 -1.82 3.00 19.80
N MET A 172 -2.32 2.68 18.59
CA MET A 172 -3.30 1.61 18.38
C MET A 172 -2.68 0.22 18.40
N VAL A 173 -1.43 0.06 17.98
CA VAL A 173 -0.68 -1.21 18.08
C VAL A 173 -0.31 -1.51 19.53
N GLU A 174 0.08 -0.52 20.32
CA GLU A 174 0.40 -0.68 21.75
C GLU A 174 -0.85 -1.02 22.59
N VAL A 175 -1.99 -0.38 22.33
CA VAL A 175 -3.25 -0.63 23.05
C VAL A 175 -3.84 -2.02 22.70
N ALA A 176 -3.52 -2.57 21.53
CA ALA A 176 -3.95 -3.91 21.13
C ALA A 176 -3.17 -5.06 21.84
N GLY A 177 -2.17 -4.75 22.67
CA GLY A 177 -1.64 -5.68 23.66
C GLY A 177 -0.50 -6.59 23.22
N GLU A 178 0.43 -6.13 22.39
CA GLU A 178 1.69 -6.84 22.14
C GLU A 178 2.84 -5.83 22.14
N SER A 179 3.74 -5.97 23.12
CA SER A 179 5.00 -5.23 23.17
C SER A 179 5.85 -5.62 21.95
N ALA A 180 6.43 -4.62 21.28
CA ALA A 180 7.46 -4.83 20.25
C ALA A 180 8.66 -5.62 20.79
#